data_AF-A0A5J4UMI0-F1
#
_entry.id   AF-A0A5J4UMI0-F1
#
_cell.length_a   1.000
_cell.length_b   1.000
_cell.length_c   1.000
_cell.angle_alpha   90.00
_cell.angle_beta   90.00
_cell.angle_gamma   90.00
#
_symmetry.space_group_name_H-M   'P 1'
#
loop_
_entity.id
_entity.type
_entity.pdbx_description
1 polymer ?
#
loop_
_entity_poly.entity_id
_entity_poly.type
_entity_poly.pdbx_seq_one_letter_code
_entity_poly.pdbx_strand_id
1 'polypeptide(L)'
;MNSSYGSDGMNTEKYHKVKIMNKKQTERAIRSYAFMDEQKISEDSYLVQMNPEHCSCKSPLQVAFFVFDNAKYWYLNFIYNFMYKCLDMNKLHFIEGDTDSAYWAVNGNLSEDFTQ
;
A
#
# COMPACT_ATOMS: atom_id res chain seq x y z
N MET A 1 -3.58 2.20 -13.12
CA MET A 1 -2.10 2.12 -13.06
C MET A 1 -1.64 1.69 -11.68
N ASN A 2 -1.98 2.43 -10.61
CA ASN A 2 -1.58 2.12 -9.22
C ASN A 2 -2.07 0.76 -8.70
N SER A 3 -3.22 0.28 -9.17
CA SER A 3 -3.73 -1.06 -8.84
C SER A 3 -2.79 -2.18 -9.28
N SER A 4 -2.14 -2.05 -10.44
CA SER A 4 -1.16 -3.03 -10.94
C SER A 4 0.04 -3.12 -10.01
N TYR A 5 0.62 -1.98 -9.63
CA TYR A 5 1.72 -1.89 -8.68
C TYR A 5 1.35 -2.54 -7.33
N GLY A 6 0.15 -2.28 -6.82
CA GLY A 6 -0.35 -2.90 -5.59
C GLY A 6 -0.48 -4.42 -5.70
N SER A 7 -0.88 -4.94 -6.86
CA SER A 7 -0.90 -6.39 -7.13
C SER A 7 0.50 -6.99 -7.19
N ASP A 8 1.47 -6.29 -7.74
CA ASP A 8 2.86 -6.75 -7.84
C ASP A 8 3.52 -6.90 -6.45
N GLY A 9 3.16 -6.02 -5.51
CA GLY A 9 3.64 -6.00 -4.12
C GLY A 9 2.79 -6.81 -3.13
N MET A 10 1.83 -7.59 -3.60
CA MET A 10 0.79 -8.19 -2.75
C MET A 10 1.31 -9.30 -1.84
N ASN A 11 1.13 -9.13 -0.52
CA ASN A 11 1.43 -10.19 0.45
C ASN A 11 0.26 -11.17 0.60
N THR A 12 0.30 -12.25 -0.16
CA THR A 12 -0.73 -13.30 -0.17
C THR A 12 -0.66 -14.24 1.04
N GLU A 13 0.40 -14.21 1.85
CA GLU A 13 0.53 -15.04 3.06
C GLU A 13 -0.47 -14.64 4.14
N LYS A 14 -0.88 -13.37 4.13
CA LYS A 14 -1.85 -12.83 5.09
C LYS A 14 -3.30 -13.06 4.69
N TYR A 15 -3.56 -13.75 3.58
CA TYR A 15 -4.91 -13.96 3.11
C TYR A 15 -5.58 -15.06 3.91
N HIS A 16 -6.83 -14.83 4.31
CA HIS A 16 -7.66 -15.92 4.85
C HIS A 16 -8.46 -16.55 3.72
N LYS A 17 -8.62 -17.88 3.78
CA LYS A 17 -9.50 -18.60 2.88
C LYS A 17 -10.88 -18.67 3.51
N VAL A 18 -11.84 -18.03 2.86
CA VAL A 18 -13.25 -18.10 3.26
C VAL A 18 -13.98 -19.00 2.29
N LYS A 19 -14.74 -19.97 2.80
CA LYS A 19 -15.51 -20.93 1.99
C LYS A 19 -16.92 -21.06 2.54
N ILE A 20 -17.88 -21.26 1.65
CA ILE A 20 -19.24 -21.67 2.04
C ILE A 20 -19.26 -23.19 2.12
N MET A 21 -19.68 -23.72 3.26
CA MET A 21 -19.71 -25.15 3.56
C MET A 21 -21.06 -25.57 4.11
N ASN A 22 -21.46 -26.81 3.84
CA ASN A 22 -22.63 -27.41 4.49
C ASN A 22 -22.33 -27.85 5.93
N LYS A 23 -23.37 -28.19 6.71
CA LYS A 23 -23.21 -28.48 8.14
C LYS A 23 -22.14 -29.55 8.43
N LYS A 24 -22.16 -30.66 7.68
CA LYS A 24 -21.20 -31.77 7.85
C LYS A 24 -19.77 -31.35 7.49
N GLN A 25 -19.60 -30.55 6.45
CA GLN A 25 -18.30 -30.02 6.05
C GLN A 25 -17.74 -29.05 7.09
N THR A 26 -18.59 -28.18 7.63
CA THR A 26 -18.23 -27.23 8.71
C THR A 26 -17.78 -27.96 9.96
N GLU A 27 -18.54 -28.97 10.43
CA GLU A 27 -18.15 -29.79 11.59
C GLU A 27 -16.79 -30.47 11.39
N ARG A 28 -16.45 -30.87 10.15
CA ARG A 28 -15.13 -31.40 9.81
C ARG A 28 -14.06 -30.30 9.80
N ALA A 29 -14.37 -29.13 9.25
CA ALA A 29 -13.44 -28.01 9.16
C ALA A 29 -13.05 -27.48 10.55
N ILE A 30 -13.99 -27.38 11.49
CA ILE A 30 -13.76 -26.96 12.89
C ILE A 30 -12.69 -27.81 13.59
N ARG A 31 -12.56 -29.09 13.21
CA ARG A 31 -11.54 -30.00 13.77
C ARG A 31 -10.15 -29.82 13.14
N SER A 32 -10.01 -29.00 12.11
CA SER A 32 -8.72 -28.69 11.51
C SER A 32 -7.97 -27.65 12.33
N TYR A 33 -6.64 -27.80 12.43
CA TYR A 33 -5.76 -26.77 13.01
C TYR A 33 -5.77 -25.46 12.20
N ALA A 34 -6.21 -25.51 10.94
CA ALA A 34 -6.33 -24.35 10.05
C ALA A 34 -7.66 -23.60 10.24
N PHE A 35 -8.55 -24.06 11.11
CA PHE A 35 -9.83 -23.39 11.38
C PHE A 35 -9.61 -22.06 12.12
N MET A 36 -10.41 -21.04 11.79
CA MET A 36 -10.38 -19.73 12.43
C MET A 36 -11.73 -19.35 13.02
N ASP A 37 -12.77 -19.36 12.19
CA ASP A 37 -14.11 -18.93 12.61
C ASP A 37 -15.19 -19.52 11.69
N GLU A 38 -16.43 -19.59 12.18
CA GLU A 38 -17.61 -19.88 11.36
C GLU A 38 -18.77 -18.91 11.60
N GLN A 39 -19.50 -18.62 10.53
CA GLN A 39 -20.72 -17.84 10.56
C GLN A 39 -21.84 -18.62 9.87
N LYS A 40 -22.91 -18.93 10.62
CA LYS A 40 -24.09 -19.56 10.05
C LYS A 40 -24.84 -18.57 9.15
N ILE A 41 -25.13 -18.97 7.90
CA ILE A 41 -25.91 -18.19 6.94
C ILE A 41 -27.33 -18.75 6.83
N SER A 42 -27.45 -20.08 6.79
CA SER A 42 -28.71 -20.82 6.70
C SER A 42 -28.63 -22.12 7.49
N GLU A 43 -29.68 -22.95 7.47
CA GLU A 43 -29.69 -24.24 8.19
C GLU A 43 -28.59 -25.20 7.74
N ASP A 44 -28.21 -25.20 6.47
CA ASP A 44 -27.17 -26.07 5.90
C ASP A 44 -26.11 -25.29 5.12
N SER A 45 -25.86 -24.03 5.47
CA SER A 45 -24.79 -23.23 4.86
C SER A 45 -24.12 -22.32 5.88
N TYR A 46 -22.80 -22.42 5.92
CA TYR A 46 -21.93 -21.71 6.85
C TYR A 46 -20.78 -21.09 6.06
N LEU A 47 -20.46 -19.84 6.38
CA LEU A 47 -19.20 -19.22 6.00
C LEU A 47 -18.14 -19.70 6.99
N VAL A 48 -17.13 -20.40 6.50
CA VAL A 48 -16.02 -20.91 7.31
C VAL A 48 -14.74 -20.22 6.88
N GLN A 49 -14.11 -19.55 7.83
CA GLN A 49 -12.80 -18.92 7.65
C GLN A 49 -11.70 -19.90 8.07
N MET A 50 -10.68 -20.02 7.23
CA MET A 50 -9.55 -20.89 7.46
C MET A 50 -8.24 -20.15 7.16
N ASN A 51 -7.20 -20.48 7.93
CA ASN A 51 -5.84 -20.11 7.59
C ASN A 51 -5.34 -20.97 6.41
N PRO A 52 -4.68 -20.38 5.41
CA PRO A 52 -4.06 -21.17 4.36
C PRO A 52 -2.88 -21.97 4.93
N GLU A 53 -2.90 -23.29 4.76
CA GLU A 53 -1.76 -24.15 5.12
C GLU A 53 -0.57 -23.95 4.16
N HIS A 54 -0.86 -23.52 2.93
CA HIS A 54 0.13 -23.21 1.91
C HIS A 54 -0.19 -21.89 1.21
N CYS A 55 0.83 -21.04 1.07
CA CYS A 55 0.80 -19.81 0.30
C CYS A 55 1.61 -19.97 -0.99
N SER A 56 1.19 -19.30 -2.06
CA SER A 56 1.93 -19.26 -3.32
C SER A 56 2.33 -17.81 -3.61
N CYS A 57 3.56 -17.46 -3.23
CA CYS A 57 4.12 -16.11 -3.40
C CYS A 57 4.57 -15.91 -4.86
N LYS A 58 3.60 -15.76 -5.77
CA LYS A 58 3.83 -15.61 -7.22
C LYS A 58 3.80 -14.16 -7.71
N SER A 59 3.60 -13.20 -6.81
CA SER A 59 3.63 -11.80 -7.19
C SER A 59 5.05 -11.39 -7.63
N PRO A 60 5.20 -10.54 -8.66
CA PRO A 60 6.50 -10.08 -9.12
C PRO A 60 7.06 -9.01 -8.15
N LEU A 61 7.41 -9.40 -6.93
CA LEU A 61 7.86 -8.49 -5.85
C LEU A 61 9.04 -7.61 -6.27
N GLN A 62 9.95 -8.13 -7.09
CA GLN A 62 11.07 -7.36 -7.63
C GLN A 62 10.61 -6.16 -8.48
N VAL A 63 9.48 -6.27 -9.18
CA VAL A 63 8.92 -5.18 -9.98
C VAL A 63 8.35 -4.12 -9.06
N ALA A 64 7.57 -4.51 -8.04
CA ALA A 64 7.06 -3.57 -7.04
C ALA A 64 8.21 -2.83 -6.34
N PHE A 65 9.26 -3.55 -5.93
CA PHE A 65 10.43 -2.92 -5.32
C PHE A 65 11.08 -1.90 -6.25
N PHE A 66 11.32 -2.28 -7.51
CA PHE A 66 11.94 -1.39 -8.49
C PHE A 66 11.10 -0.16 -8.82
N VAL A 67 9.78 -0.31 -8.96
CA VAL A 67 8.86 0.83 -9.20
C VAL A 67 8.91 1.80 -8.02
N PHE A 68 8.88 1.29 -6.79
CA PHE A 68 8.93 2.14 -5.59
C PHE A 68 10.26 2.88 -5.45
N ASP A 69 11.38 2.20 -5.72
CA ASP A 69 12.70 2.81 -5.66
C ASP A 69 12.88 3.90 -6.73
N ASN A 70 12.38 3.67 -7.95
CA ASN A 70 12.38 4.68 -8.99
C ASN A 70 11.52 5.90 -8.65
N ALA A 71 10.34 5.69 -8.05
CA ALA A 71 9.50 6.80 -7.62
C ALA A 71 10.25 7.70 -6.63
N LYS A 72 10.91 7.11 -5.62
CA LYS A 72 11.76 7.86 -4.67
C LYS A 72 12.94 8.55 -5.36
N TYR A 73 13.61 7.84 -6.27
CA TYR A 73 14.73 8.40 -7.02
C TYR A 73 14.31 9.67 -7.76
N TRP A 74 13.22 9.62 -8.52
CA TRP A 74 12.73 10.78 -9.25
C TRP A 74 12.27 11.91 -8.35
N TYR A 75 11.58 11.59 -7.25
CA TYR A 75 11.15 12.57 -6.27
C TYR A 75 12.35 13.33 -5.66
N LEU A 76 13.36 12.61 -5.18
CA LEU A 76 14.58 13.20 -4.62
C LEU A 76 15.39 13.92 -5.70
N ASN A 77 15.50 13.36 -6.90
CA ASN A 77 16.20 14.00 -8.00
C ASN A 77 15.57 15.35 -8.37
N PHE A 78 14.24 15.44 -8.40
CA PHE A 78 13.54 16.70 -8.63
C PHE A 78 13.82 17.71 -7.51
N ILE A 79 13.79 17.31 -6.24
CA ILE A 79 14.08 18.23 -5.12
C ILE A 79 15.54 18.70 -5.16
N TYR A 80 16.50 17.78 -5.17
CA TYR A 80 17.92 18.13 -5.01
C TYR A 80 18.54 18.68 -6.29
N ASN A 81 18.19 18.15 -7.47
CA ASN A 81 18.84 18.54 -8.72
C ASN A 81 18.06 19.59 -9.51
N PHE A 82 16.79 19.82 -9.21
CA PHE A 82 16.02 20.92 -9.79
C PHE A 82 15.69 21.99 -8.74
N MET A 83 14.85 21.69 -7.75
CA MET A 83 14.33 22.71 -6.82
C MET A 83 15.45 23.46 -6.09
N TYR A 84 16.39 22.76 -5.46
CA TYR A 84 17.49 23.38 -4.71
C TYR A 84 18.50 24.14 -5.59
N LYS A 85 18.58 23.81 -6.89
CA LYS A 85 19.51 24.47 -7.82
C LYS A 85 18.87 25.64 -8.56
N CYS A 86 17.57 25.58 -8.80
CA CYS A 86 16.85 26.54 -9.63
C CYS A 86 16.04 27.56 -8.83
N LEU A 87 15.77 27.31 -7.55
CA LEU A 87 14.95 28.18 -6.70
C LEU A 87 15.75 28.74 -5.52
N ASP A 88 15.30 29.89 -5.02
CA ASP A 88 15.92 30.55 -3.86
C ASP A 88 15.51 29.88 -2.56
N MET A 89 16.43 29.07 -2.02
CA MET A 89 16.27 28.34 -0.76
C MET A 89 16.28 29.22 0.49
N ASN A 90 16.60 30.52 0.37
CA ASN A 90 16.38 31.48 1.47
C ASN A 90 14.91 31.91 1.57
N LYS A 91 14.18 31.81 0.44
CA LYS A 91 12.74 32.09 0.38
C LYS A 91 11.89 30.83 0.49
N LEU A 92 12.42 29.67 0.13
CA LEU A 92 11.70 28.40 0.19
C LEU A 92 12.29 27.46 1.24
N HIS A 93 11.44 26.95 2.12
CA HIS A 93 11.84 25.96 3.14
C HIS A 93 11.01 24.69 2.99
N PHE A 94 11.69 23.55 2.82
CA PHE A 94 11.04 22.24 2.72
C PHE A 94 10.46 21.84 4.09
N ILE A 95 9.19 21.43 4.11
CA ILE A 95 8.50 21.03 5.34
C ILE A 95 8.40 19.51 5.41
N GLU A 96 7.72 18.93 4.42
CA GLU A 96 7.39 17.51 4.39
C GLU A 96 7.19 17.05 2.95
N GLY A 97 7.46 15.77 2.69
CA GLY A 97 7.09 15.11 1.46
C GLY A 97 6.19 13.91 1.75
N ASP A 98 5.17 13.72 0.92
CA ASP A 98 4.32 12.53 0.93
C ASP A 98 4.21 11.95 -0.48
N THR A 99 4.91 10.83 -0.68
CA THR A 99 4.89 9.95 -1.85
C THR A 99 5.20 10.63 -3.20
N ASP A 100 4.28 11.46 -3.70
CA ASP A 100 4.34 12.21 -4.95
C ASP A 100 4.10 13.72 -4.77
N SER A 101 4.03 14.18 -3.52
CA SER A 101 3.77 15.58 -3.16
C SER A 101 4.82 16.11 -2.19
N ALA A 102 5.06 17.43 -2.24
CA ALA A 102 6.03 18.12 -1.40
C ALA A 102 5.43 19.42 -0.88
N TYR A 103 5.53 19.67 0.41
CA TYR A 103 5.05 20.88 1.08
C TYR A 103 6.22 21.80 1.41
N TRP A 104 6.07 23.08 1.07
CA TRP A 104 7.10 24.10 1.23
C TRP A 104 6.50 25.35 1.86
N ALA A 105 7.24 25.94 2.80
CA ALA A 105 6.96 27.29 3.26
C ALA A 105 7.60 28.30 2.30
N VAL A 106 6.85 29.33 1.95
CA VAL A 106 7.31 30.44 1.11
C VAL A 106 7.43 31.68 1.99
N ASN A 107 8.61 32.25 2.05
CA ASN A 107 8.91 33.51 2.72
C ASN A 107 8.79 34.66 1.72
N GLY A 108 8.04 35.69 2.08
CA GLY A 108 7.81 36.87 1.26
C GLY A 108 7.27 38.03 2.09
N ASN A 109 7.57 39.25 1.67
CA ASN A 109 7.06 40.45 2.30
C ASN A 109 5.74 40.86 1.65
N LEU A 110 4.65 40.91 2.43
CA LEU A 110 3.31 41.27 1.94
C LEU A 110 3.24 42.70 1.38
N SER A 111 4.16 43.58 1.77
CA SER A 111 4.20 44.97 1.30
C SER A 111 5.02 45.18 0.03
N GLU A 112 5.69 44.15 -0.48
CA GLU A 112 6.51 44.24 -1.70
C GLU A 112 5.76 43.66 -2.91
N ASP A 113 6.04 44.21 -4.09
CA ASP A 113 5.40 43.81 -5.34
C ASP A 113 5.90 42.43 -5.80
N PHE A 114 5.10 41.72 -6.60
CA PHE A 114 5.33 40.32 -6.97
C PHE A 114 6.51 40.11 -7.93
N THR A 115 7.16 41.18 -8.42
CA THR A 115 8.27 41.15 -9.38
C THR A 115 9.65 40.96 -8.75
N GLN A 116 9.74 40.36 -7.57
CA GLN A 116 11.02 40.02 -6.91
C GLN A 116 11.86 39.01 -7.71
#